data_AF-A0A1F9XKC6-F1
#
_entry.id   AF-A0A1F9XKC6-F1
#
_cell.length_a   1.000
_cell.length_b   1.000
_cell.length_c   1.000
_cell.angle_alpha   90.00
_cell.angle_beta   90.00
_cell.angle_gamma   90.00
#
_symmetry.space_group_name_H-M   'P 1'
#
loop_
_entity.id
_entity.type
_entity.pdbx_description
1 polymer ?
#
loop_
_entity_poly.entity_id
_entity_poly.type
_entity_poly.pdbx_seq_one_letter_code
_entity_poly.pdbx_strand_id
1 'polypeptide(L)'
;MNMEEFRSQLKTIVETHCSERKKGDELEVLRSEFNHSIRIIDSNESVLKYNCYMFALDFYQKEINSLDIKQYFIDELFIIYLLNNEILKSISEDILEDNDLIIYFVNNNPVHSGKVRSKRIVSKWGSDILCEHMALEVPINYGWSYRYYKYLLKENVRNCFRKYNE
;
A
#
# COMPACT_ATOMS: atom_id res chain seq x y z
N MET A 1 -20.75 10.12 7.23
CA MET A 1 -19.80 9.15 7.81
C MET A 1 -18.79 9.90 8.65
N ASN A 2 -18.67 9.56 9.93
CA ASN A 2 -17.56 10.04 10.75
C ASN A 2 -16.27 9.32 10.31
N MET A 3 -15.46 9.98 9.49
CA MET A 3 -14.28 9.35 8.87
C MET A 3 -13.22 8.94 9.90
N GLU A 4 -13.07 9.69 10.97
CA GLU A 4 -12.08 9.36 12.01
C GLU A 4 -12.46 8.07 12.73
N GLU A 5 -13.73 7.98 13.16
CA GLU A 5 -14.28 6.80 13.81
C GLU A 5 -14.23 5.57 12.91
N PHE A 6 -14.70 5.68 11.67
CA PHE A 6 -14.64 4.61 10.68
C PHE A 6 -13.22 4.06 10.52
N ARG A 7 -12.24 4.95 10.32
CA ARG A 7 -10.84 4.57 10.10
C ARG A 7 -10.16 4.06 11.37
N SER A 8 -10.63 4.48 12.54
CA SER A 8 -10.21 3.93 13.83
C SER A 8 -10.67 2.48 13.98
N GLN A 9 -11.93 2.18 13.62
CA GLN A 9 -12.44 0.81 13.62
C GLN A 9 -11.69 -0.09 12.61
N LEU A 10 -11.38 0.43 11.41
CA LEU A 10 -10.54 -0.28 10.43
C LEU A 10 -9.17 -0.66 11.01
N LYS A 11 -8.53 0.24 11.77
CA LYS A 11 -7.26 -0.07 12.43
C LYS A 11 -7.42 -1.24 13.40
N THR A 12 -8.46 -1.25 14.23
CA THR A 12 -8.74 -2.36 15.15
C THR A 12 -8.89 -3.69 14.43
N ILE A 13 -9.64 -3.73 13.32
CA ILE A 13 -9.82 -4.96 12.52
C ILE A 13 -8.46 -5.45 11.99
N VAL A 14 -7.63 -4.54 11.46
CA VAL A 14 -6.34 -4.89 10.85
C VAL A 14 -5.31 -5.36 11.89
N GLU A 15 -5.27 -4.74 13.08
CA GLU A 15 -4.32 -5.07 14.16
C GLU A 15 -4.76 -6.30 14.98
N THR A 16 -6.03 -6.69 14.87
CA THR A 16 -6.52 -7.90 15.52
C THR A 16 -5.89 -9.14 14.89
N HIS A 17 -5.25 -9.96 15.71
CA HIS A 17 -4.61 -11.20 15.29
C HIS A 17 -5.68 -12.29 15.11
N CYS A 18 -6.34 -12.29 13.97
CA CYS A 18 -7.36 -13.27 13.59
C CYS A 18 -7.21 -13.71 12.13
N SER A 19 -8.03 -14.67 11.70
CA SER A 19 -8.02 -15.14 10.32
C SER A 19 -8.60 -14.08 9.37
N GLU A 20 -8.16 -14.12 8.11
CA GLU A 20 -8.71 -13.33 7.01
C GLU A 20 -10.25 -13.42 6.96
N ARG A 21 -10.81 -14.62 7.13
CA ARG A 21 -12.26 -14.81 7.17
C ARG A 21 -12.93 -13.96 8.25
N LYS A 22 -12.37 -13.93 9.46
CA LYS A 22 -12.93 -13.13 10.55
C LYS A 22 -12.83 -11.63 10.25
N LYS A 23 -11.72 -11.17 9.65
CA LYS A 23 -11.58 -9.78 9.19
C LYS A 23 -12.60 -9.43 8.11
N GLY A 24 -12.88 -10.36 7.20
CA GLY A 24 -13.94 -10.22 6.21
C GLY A 24 -15.32 -10.04 6.84
N ASP A 25 -15.66 -10.89 7.83
CA ASP A 25 -16.92 -10.78 8.56
C ASP A 25 -17.04 -9.42 9.30
N GLU A 26 -15.97 -8.96 9.95
CA GLU A 26 -15.92 -7.67 10.64
C GLU A 26 -16.05 -6.48 9.66
N LEU A 27 -15.43 -6.55 8.48
CA LEU A 27 -15.58 -5.54 7.43
C LEU A 27 -17.01 -5.50 6.86
N GLU A 28 -17.72 -6.62 6.78
CA GLU A 28 -19.12 -6.62 6.34
C GLU A 28 -20.07 -6.02 7.39
N VAL A 29 -19.81 -6.26 8.67
CA VAL A 29 -20.53 -5.56 9.75
C VAL A 29 -20.28 -4.05 9.63
N LEU A 30 -19.02 -3.63 9.51
CA LEU A 30 -18.64 -2.23 9.38
C LEU A 30 -19.24 -1.56 8.14
N ARG A 31 -19.43 -2.32 7.04
CA ARG A 31 -20.09 -1.82 5.83
C ARG A 31 -21.51 -1.37 6.11
N SER A 32 -22.25 -2.08 6.98
CA SER A 32 -23.62 -1.72 7.32
C SER A 32 -23.74 -0.40 8.10
N GLU A 33 -22.69 -0.03 8.85
CA GLU A 33 -22.64 1.19 9.66
C GLU A 33 -22.16 2.41 8.85
N PHE A 34 -21.16 2.21 7.99
CA PHE A 34 -20.45 3.31 7.34
C PHE A 34 -20.64 3.39 5.82
N ASN A 35 -21.33 2.40 5.21
CA ASN A 35 -21.58 2.31 3.77
C ASN A 35 -20.30 2.38 2.92
N HIS A 36 -19.22 1.71 3.37
CA HIS A 36 -17.95 1.67 2.65
C HIS A 36 -17.92 0.60 1.55
N SER A 37 -16.95 0.70 0.65
CA SER A 37 -16.80 -0.18 -0.52
C SER A 37 -15.61 -1.14 -0.45
N ILE A 38 -14.92 -1.23 0.70
CA ILE A 38 -13.77 -2.12 0.90
C ILE A 38 -14.12 -3.58 0.59
N ARG A 39 -13.26 -4.24 -0.19
CA ARG A 39 -13.32 -5.67 -0.50
C ARG A 39 -11.97 -6.32 -0.23
N ILE A 40 -11.96 -7.45 0.48
CA ILE A 40 -10.78 -8.33 0.49
C ILE A 40 -10.71 -9.01 -0.87
N ILE A 41 -9.52 -9.07 -1.45
CA ILE A 41 -9.27 -9.70 -2.73
C ILE A 41 -8.15 -10.73 -2.62
N ASP A 42 -8.22 -11.76 -3.44
CA ASP A 42 -7.17 -12.77 -3.52
C ASP A 42 -5.88 -12.18 -4.09
N SER A 43 -4.76 -12.66 -3.56
CA SER A 43 -3.43 -12.40 -4.12
C SER A 43 -2.90 -13.64 -4.83
N ASN A 44 -2.27 -13.44 -5.98
CA ASN A 44 -1.58 -14.51 -6.72
C ASN A 44 -0.32 -15.01 -6.00
N GLU A 45 0.25 -14.20 -5.12
CA GLU A 45 1.38 -14.57 -4.26
C GLU A 45 0.95 -14.52 -2.79
N SER A 46 1.57 -15.36 -1.96
CA SER A 46 1.31 -15.30 -0.52
C SER A 46 1.60 -13.90 0.02
N VAL A 47 0.55 -13.25 0.53
CA VAL A 47 0.60 -11.92 1.16
C VAL A 47 1.65 -11.82 2.27
N LEU A 48 2.06 -12.95 2.86
CA LEU A 48 3.10 -12.99 3.90
C LEU A 48 4.52 -12.70 3.36
N LYS A 49 4.74 -12.72 2.04
CA LYS A 49 6.06 -12.61 1.41
C LYS A 49 6.46 -11.19 1.01
N TYR A 50 5.60 -10.21 1.24
CA TYR A 50 5.84 -8.84 0.83
C TYR A 50 5.16 -7.85 1.77
N ASN A 51 5.67 -6.62 1.83
CA ASN A 51 4.99 -5.51 2.50
C ASN A 51 4.23 -4.64 1.47
N CYS A 52 3.56 -3.59 1.94
CA CYS A 52 2.78 -2.72 1.08
C CYS A 52 3.63 -2.03 0.00
N TYR A 53 4.86 -1.61 0.31
CA TYR A 53 5.77 -0.97 -0.66
C TYR A 53 6.22 -1.92 -1.76
N MET A 54 6.60 -3.16 -1.40
CA MET A 54 6.95 -4.21 -2.36
C MET A 54 5.79 -4.53 -3.30
N PHE A 55 4.57 -4.64 -2.75
CA PHE A 55 3.36 -4.81 -3.55
C PHE A 55 3.13 -3.63 -4.50
N ALA A 56 3.24 -2.41 -3.98
CA ALA A 56 3.02 -1.18 -4.74
C ALA A 56 4.00 -1.04 -5.91
N LEU A 57 5.27 -1.39 -5.70
CA LEU A 57 6.32 -1.28 -6.70
C LEU A 57 6.47 -2.52 -7.61
N ASP A 58 5.62 -3.54 -7.44
CA ASP A 58 5.73 -4.84 -8.12
C ASP A 58 7.13 -5.47 -8.00
N PHE A 59 7.76 -5.27 -6.84
CA PHE A 59 9.15 -5.64 -6.58
C PHE A 59 9.23 -6.53 -5.34
N TYR A 60 9.26 -7.84 -5.57
CA TYR A 60 9.11 -8.86 -4.53
C TYR A 60 10.47 -9.46 -4.13
N GLN A 61 10.44 -10.38 -3.18
CA GLN A 61 11.65 -11.00 -2.62
C GLN A 61 12.52 -11.66 -3.70
N LYS A 62 11.92 -12.26 -4.73
CA LYS A 62 12.66 -12.93 -5.82
C LYS A 62 13.52 -11.92 -6.59
N GLU A 63 13.03 -10.70 -6.83
CA GLU A 63 13.79 -9.64 -7.46
C GLU A 63 14.92 -9.15 -6.55
N ILE A 64 14.64 -8.94 -5.26
CA ILE A 64 15.65 -8.51 -4.26
C ILE A 64 16.79 -9.52 -4.14
N ASN A 65 16.47 -10.81 -4.03
CA ASN A 65 17.47 -11.88 -3.91
C ASN A 65 18.40 -11.97 -5.11
N SER A 66 17.98 -11.45 -6.27
CA SER A 66 18.80 -11.43 -7.49
C SER A 66 19.80 -10.28 -7.57
N LEU A 67 19.84 -9.39 -6.56
CA LEU A 67 20.69 -8.19 -6.55
C LEU A 67 21.99 -8.32 -5.74
N ASP A 68 22.18 -9.42 -5.01
CA ASP A 68 23.35 -9.63 -4.13
C ASP A 68 23.60 -8.46 -3.14
N ILE A 69 22.51 -7.99 -2.50
CA ILE A 69 22.53 -6.88 -1.54
C ILE A 69 22.12 -7.36 -0.14
N LYS A 70 22.56 -6.63 0.90
CA LYS A 70 22.29 -6.97 2.31
C LYS A 70 20.86 -6.69 2.75
N GLN A 71 20.16 -5.78 2.06
CA GLN A 71 18.78 -5.42 2.40
C GLN A 71 17.80 -6.39 1.73
N TYR A 72 16.89 -6.96 2.52
CA TYR A 72 15.98 -8.01 2.07
C TYR A 72 14.57 -7.51 1.73
N PHE A 73 14.24 -6.26 2.03
CA PHE A 73 12.90 -5.69 1.82
C PHE A 73 12.98 -4.22 1.43
N ILE A 74 11.93 -3.73 0.75
CA ILE A 74 11.75 -2.31 0.52
C ILE A 74 11.13 -1.68 1.77
N ASP A 75 11.81 -0.69 2.35
CA ASP A 75 11.34 0.04 3.53
C ASP A 75 10.90 1.48 3.19
N GLU A 76 10.43 2.19 4.20
CA GLU A 76 10.07 3.60 4.10
C GLU A 76 11.26 4.49 3.69
N LEU A 77 12.49 4.13 4.07
CA LEU A 77 13.69 4.89 3.73
C LEU A 77 13.98 4.84 2.23
N PHE A 78 13.75 3.68 1.59
CA PHE A 78 13.82 3.59 0.14
C PHE A 78 12.74 4.42 -0.55
N ILE A 79 11.51 4.47 -0.01
CA ILE A 79 10.46 5.35 -0.55
C ILE A 79 10.85 6.81 -0.41
N ILE A 80 11.39 7.22 0.74
CA ILE A 80 11.92 8.57 0.94
C ILE A 80 13.05 8.87 -0.06
N TYR A 81 13.94 7.92 -0.32
CA TYR A 81 14.98 8.05 -1.34
C TYR A 81 14.38 8.32 -2.73
N LEU A 82 13.37 7.55 -3.15
CA LEU A 82 12.71 7.75 -4.44
C LEU A 82 12.03 9.13 -4.54
N LEU A 83 11.41 9.59 -3.46
CA LEU A 83 10.75 10.90 -3.38
C LEU A 83 11.76 12.05 -3.43
N ASN A 84 12.81 12.00 -2.62
CA ASN A 84 13.82 13.06 -2.51
C ASN A 84 14.67 13.22 -3.78
N ASN A 85 14.80 12.16 -4.57
CA ASN A 85 15.51 12.18 -5.86
C ASN A 85 14.58 12.43 -7.06
N GLU A 86 13.31 12.81 -6.83
CA GLU A 86 12.30 13.08 -7.87
C GLU A 86 12.10 11.92 -8.86
N ILE A 87 12.43 10.69 -8.44
CA ILE A 87 12.24 9.49 -9.26
C ILE A 87 10.75 9.18 -9.37
N LEU A 88 10.02 9.31 -8.26
CA LEU A 88 8.57 9.23 -8.23
C LEU A 88 7.96 10.57 -8.64
N LYS A 89 7.37 10.61 -9.84
CA LYS A 89 6.71 11.81 -10.38
C LYS A 89 5.29 11.90 -9.85
N SER A 90 5.01 12.96 -9.08
CA SER A 90 3.66 13.23 -8.59
C SER A 90 2.70 13.49 -9.75
N ILE A 91 1.47 12.99 -9.63
CA ILE A 91 0.39 13.20 -10.59
C ILE A 91 -0.90 13.58 -9.87
N SER A 92 -1.82 14.16 -10.63
CA SER A 92 -3.16 14.48 -10.17
C SER A 92 -4.12 13.31 -10.41
N GLU A 93 -5.25 13.32 -9.68
CA GLU A 93 -6.24 12.23 -9.69
C GLU A 93 -6.95 12.07 -11.05
N ASP A 94 -7.07 13.15 -11.82
CA ASP A 94 -7.75 13.20 -13.11
C ASP A 94 -7.02 12.46 -14.24
N ILE A 95 -5.72 12.16 -14.06
CA ILE A 95 -4.89 11.45 -15.04
C ILE A 95 -4.37 10.10 -14.54
N LEU A 96 -5.03 9.54 -13.52
CA LEU A 96 -4.66 8.23 -12.97
C LEU A 96 -4.87 7.12 -13.98
N GLU A 97 -3.88 6.26 -14.06
CA GLU A 97 -3.88 5.04 -14.84
C GLU A 97 -3.69 3.83 -13.92
N ASP A 98 -4.07 2.65 -14.40
CA ASP A 98 -3.83 1.42 -13.67
C ASP A 98 -2.32 1.22 -13.42
N ASN A 99 -1.99 0.73 -12.23
CA ASN A 99 -0.65 0.57 -11.65
C ASN A 99 0.01 1.84 -11.13
N ASP A 100 -0.55 3.04 -11.35
CA ASP A 100 -0.07 4.24 -10.66
C ASP A 100 -0.11 4.04 -9.14
N LEU A 101 0.78 4.73 -8.44
CA LEU A 101 0.98 4.54 -7.02
C LEU A 101 0.17 5.55 -6.23
N ILE A 102 -0.36 5.12 -5.09
CA ILE A 102 -0.75 6.00 -4.00
C ILE A 102 0.22 5.78 -2.84
N ILE A 103 0.72 6.86 -2.26
CA ILE A 103 1.51 6.83 -1.04
C ILE A 103 0.80 7.67 0.00
N TYR A 104 0.68 7.12 1.20
CA TYR A 104 0.05 7.78 2.34
C TYR A 104 1.08 8.25 3.34
N PHE A 105 0.76 9.35 4.02
CA PHE A 105 1.71 10.07 4.87
C PHE A 105 1.17 10.37 6.27
N VAL A 106 2.08 10.32 7.25
CA VAL A 106 1.92 10.88 8.60
C VAL A 106 3.08 11.84 8.83
N ASN A 107 2.79 13.11 9.11
CA ASN A 107 3.80 14.15 9.32
C ASN A 107 4.85 14.19 8.18
N ASN A 108 4.40 14.08 6.92
CA ASN A 108 5.21 13.99 5.70
C ASN A 108 6.09 12.73 5.56
N ASN A 109 6.01 11.76 6.47
CA ASN A 109 6.71 10.47 6.32
C ASN A 109 5.78 9.47 5.64
N PRO A 110 6.23 8.72 4.63
CA PRO A 110 5.45 7.65 4.02
C PRO A 110 5.23 6.53 5.03
N VAL A 111 3.98 6.09 5.18
CA VAL A 111 3.61 5.02 6.13
C VAL A 111 2.89 3.85 5.47
N HIS A 112 2.33 4.07 4.28
CA HIS A 112 1.59 3.04 3.54
C HIS A 112 1.59 3.35 2.05
N SER A 113 1.35 2.33 1.22
CA SER A 113 1.20 2.51 -0.22
C SER A 113 0.31 1.45 -0.86
N GLY A 114 -0.20 1.79 -2.05
CA GLY A 114 -1.03 0.92 -2.87
C GLY A 114 -0.87 1.21 -4.35
N LYS A 115 -1.57 0.43 -5.17
CA LYS A 115 -1.67 0.61 -6.63
C LYS A 115 -3.08 1.01 -7.02
N VAL A 116 -3.18 1.87 -8.01
CA VAL A 116 -4.44 2.17 -8.68
C VAL A 116 -4.84 0.98 -9.54
N ARG A 117 -6.11 0.60 -9.46
CA ARG A 117 -6.76 -0.40 -10.31
C ARG A 117 -8.20 0.00 -10.54
N SER A 118 -8.56 0.30 -11.78
CA SER A 118 -9.91 0.72 -12.17
C SER A 118 -10.45 1.87 -11.30
N LYS A 119 -9.62 2.90 -11.08
CA LYS A 119 -9.89 4.07 -10.21
C LYS A 119 -10.09 3.76 -8.72
N ARG A 120 -9.79 2.54 -8.28
CA ARG A 120 -9.74 2.15 -6.87
C ARG A 120 -8.30 1.89 -6.46
N ILE A 121 -8.06 1.75 -5.17
CA ILE A 121 -6.76 1.43 -4.62
C ILE A 121 -6.75 -0.03 -4.20
N VAL A 122 -5.71 -0.75 -4.60
CA VAL A 122 -5.37 -2.06 -4.05
C VAL A 122 -4.15 -1.90 -3.16
N SER A 123 -4.24 -2.30 -1.91
CA SER A 123 -3.10 -2.25 -0.99
C SER A 123 -3.12 -3.36 0.06
N LYS A 124 -1.93 -3.73 0.53
CA LYS A 124 -1.77 -4.77 1.57
C LYS A 124 -2.02 -4.18 2.94
N TRP A 125 -2.93 -4.76 3.72
CA TRP A 125 -3.20 -4.32 5.08
C TRP A 125 -2.71 -5.36 6.10
N GLY A 126 -2.14 -4.87 7.20
CA GLY A 126 -1.60 -5.72 8.26
C GLY A 126 -0.61 -6.76 7.75
N SER A 127 -0.66 -7.96 8.31
CA SER A 127 0.20 -9.07 7.90
C SER A 127 -0.36 -9.89 6.73
N ASP A 128 -1.67 -9.89 6.50
CA ASP A 128 -2.35 -11.06 5.94
C ASP A 128 -3.48 -10.79 4.94
N ILE A 129 -3.84 -9.55 4.63
CA ILE A 129 -4.92 -9.28 3.66
C ILE A 129 -4.52 -8.28 2.58
N LEU A 130 -5.10 -8.45 1.40
CA LEU A 130 -5.04 -7.50 0.30
C LEU A 130 -6.44 -6.92 0.09
N CYS A 131 -6.54 -5.60 0.13
CA CYS A 131 -7.83 -4.92 0.09
C CYS A 131 -7.92 -4.03 -1.16
N GLU A 132 -9.11 -4.00 -1.77
CA GLU A 132 -9.51 -3.00 -2.75
C GLU A 132 -10.48 -1.98 -2.13
N HIS A 133 -10.14 -0.70 -2.17
CA HIS A 133 -10.80 0.35 -1.40
C HIS A 133 -10.71 1.73 -2.09
N MET A 134 -11.51 2.70 -1.63
CA MET A 134 -11.31 4.12 -1.99
C MET A 134 -10.10 4.71 -1.26
N ALA A 135 -9.57 5.83 -1.75
CA ALA A 135 -8.33 6.43 -1.21
C ALA A 135 -8.37 6.62 0.31
N LEU A 136 -9.47 7.11 0.89
CA LEU A 136 -9.59 7.33 2.34
C LEU A 136 -10.24 6.18 3.12
N GLU A 137 -10.62 5.09 2.46
CA GLU A 137 -11.10 3.86 3.11
C GLU A 137 -9.92 3.00 3.58
N VAL A 138 -9.07 3.57 4.44
CA VAL A 138 -7.88 2.91 5.00
C VAL A 138 -7.82 3.10 6.51
N PRO A 139 -7.16 2.18 7.26
CA PRO A 139 -6.87 2.38 8.67
C PRO A 139 -6.33 3.78 9.01
N ILE A 140 -6.68 4.29 10.19
CA ILE A 140 -6.28 5.65 10.61
C ILE A 140 -4.75 5.80 10.73
N ASN A 141 -4.05 4.74 11.11
CA ASN A 141 -2.59 4.70 11.21
C ASN A 141 -1.88 4.67 9.85
N TYR A 142 -2.61 4.47 8.75
CA TYR A 142 -2.04 4.53 7.40
C TYR A 142 -1.92 5.95 6.86
N GLY A 143 -2.25 6.97 7.65
CA GLY A 143 -1.96 8.36 7.31
C GLY A 143 -3.17 9.15 6.84
N TRP A 144 -3.14 10.47 7.08
CA TRP A 144 -4.27 11.36 6.83
C TRP A 144 -4.24 12.05 5.47
N SER A 145 -3.04 12.13 4.88
CA SER A 145 -2.83 12.66 3.55
C SER A 145 -2.26 11.58 2.65
N TYR A 146 -2.52 11.72 1.35
CA TYR A 146 -1.95 10.86 0.33
C TYR A 146 -1.61 11.68 -0.90
N ARG A 147 -0.73 11.13 -1.74
CA ARG A 147 -0.40 11.68 -3.06
C ARG A 147 -0.30 10.54 -4.06
N TYR A 148 -0.62 10.84 -5.31
CA TYR A 148 -0.48 9.91 -6.40
C TYR A 148 0.84 10.13 -7.13
N TYR A 149 1.43 9.04 -7.61
CA TYR A 149 2.68 9.04 -8.35
C TYR A 149 2.57 8.13 -9.56
N LYS A 150 3.23 8.48 -10.67
CA LYS A 150 3.33 7.55 -11.79
C LYS A 150 4.04 6.27 -11.38
N TYR A 151 3.52 5.15 -11.89
CA TYR A 151 4.15 3.86 -11.70
C TYR A 151 5.60 3.87 -12.20
N LEU A 152 6.45 3.09 -11.53
CA LEU A 152 7.81 2.84 -11.98
C LEU A 152 7.86 1.48 -12.67
N LEU A 153 8.54 1.42 -13.81
CA LEU A 153 8.89 0.15 -14.42
C LEU A 153 9.76 -0.65 -13.43
N LYS A 154 9.53 -1.95 -13.35
CA LYS A 154 10.26 -2.86 -12.46
C LYS A 154 11.78 -2.72 -12.57
N GLU A 155 12.29 -2.53 -13.78
CA GLU A 155 13.71 -2.31 -14.04
C GLU A 155 14.23 -0.98 -13.46
N ASN A 156 13.41 0.07 -13.45
CA ASN A 156 13.76 1.33 -12.81
C ASN A 156 13.81 1.17 -11.28
N VAL A 157 12.85 0.45 -10.69
CA VAL A 157 12.87 0.11 -9.26
C VAL A 157 14.12 -0.66 -8.92
N ARG A 158 14.46 -1.69 -9.70
CA ARG A 158 15.67 -2.51 -9.57
C ARG A 158 16.94 -1.65 -9.52
N ASN A 159 17.10 -0.77 -10.50
CA ASN A 159 18.29 0.08 -10.62
C ASN A 159 18.39 1.09 -9.46
N CYS A 160 17.26 1.69 -9.06
CA CYS A 160 17.22 2.60 -7.91
C CYS A 160 17.53 1.88 -6.61
N PHE A 161 16.99 0.67 -6.41
CA PHE A 161 17.21 -0.11 -5.18
C PHE A 161 18.66 -0.57 -5.05
N ARG A 162 19.31 -0.95 -6.16
CA ARG A 162 20.75 -1.22 -6.18
C ARG A 162 21.55 0.02 -5.78
N LYS A 163 21.29 1.16 -6.42
CA LYS A 163 21.99 2.43 -6.13
C LYS A 163 21.78 2.91 -4.69
N TYR A 164 20.62 2.67 -4.11
CA TYR A 164 20.33 2.99 -2.70
C TYR A 164 21.15 2.13 -1.72
N ASN A 165 21.56 0.93 -2.13
CA ASN A 165 22.32 -0.03 -1.33
C ASN A 165 23.83 -0.04 -1.61
N GLU A 166 24.32 0.84 -2.49
CA GLU A 166 25.75 1.10 -2.73
C GLU A 166 26.33 2.02 -1.64
#